data_AF-A0A8J6VKI9-F1
#
_entry.id   AF-A0A8J6VKI9-F1
#
_cell.length_a   1.000
_cell.length_b   1.000
_cell.length_c   1.000
_cell.angle_alpha   90.00
_cell.angle_beta   90.00
_cell.angle_gamma   90.00
#
_symmetry.space_group_name_H-M   'P 1'
#
loop_
_entity.id
_entity.type
_entity.pdbx_description
1 polymer ?
#
loop_
_entity_poly.entity_id
_entity_poly.type
_entity_poly.pdbx_seq_one_letter_code
_entity_poly.pdbx_strand_id
1 'polypeptide(L)'
;MMLKSAKPGCSLSDEAKKRNRKLARQRVVGEHVHRKLRIFKILADRYRNRRKRFGLRFNLIAGLYNYELRLALNKISDSYD
;
A
#
# COMPACT_ATOMS: atom_id res chain seq x y z
N MET A 1 -3.64 11.34 8.36
CA MET A 1 -3.32 12.77 8.54
C MET A 1 -2.22 13.17 7.56
N MET A 2 -2.45 14.14 6.67
CA MET A 2 -1.37 14.70 5.83
C MET A 2 -0.62 15.76 6.64
N LEU A 3 0.71 15.78 6.58
CA LEU A 3 1.46 16.92 7.08
C LEU A 3 1.14 18.13 6.19
N LYS A 4 0.97 19.29 6.83
CA LYS A 4 0.63 20.57 6.17
C LYS A 4 1.48 20.75 4.91
N SER A 5 0.82 20.95 3.78
CA SER A 5 1.45 21.49 2.58
C SER A 5 1.96 22.89 2.88
N ALA A 6 3.05 23.30 2.24
CA ALA A 6 3.48 24.69 2.30
C ALA A 6 2.34 25.59 1.81
N LYS A 7 2.18 26.75 2.45
CA LYS A 7 1.32 27.80 1.91
C LYS A 7 1.86 28.24 0.54
N PRO A 8 1.01 28.61 -0.42
CA PRO A 8 1.46 29.15 -1.70
C PRO A 8 2.44 30.30 -1.44
N GLY A 9 3.63 30.24 -2.04
CA GLY A 9 4.70 31.25 -1.86
C GLY A 9 5.74 30.98 -0.77
N CYS A 10 5.57 29.94 0.07
CA CYS A 10 6.54 29.58 1.12
C CYS A 10 7.26 28.27 0.80
N SER A 11 8.58 28.21 0.97
CA SER A 11 9.35 26.96 0.85
C SER A 11 9.21 26.11 2.12
N LEU A 12 9.12 24.78 1.95
CA LEU A 12 9.15 23.86 3.09
C LEU A 12 10.57 23.84 3.69
N SER A 13 10.66 23.83 5.03
CA SER A 13 11.91 23.48 5.73
C SER A 13 12.39 22.09 5.28
N ASP A 14 13.70 21.88 5.23
CA ASP A 14 14.30 20.63 4.79
C ASP A 14 13.92 19.43 5.67
N GLU A 15 13.69 19.67 6.96
CA GLU A 15 13.15 18.67 7.88
C GLU A 15 11.72 18.27 7.51
N ALA A 16 10.88 19.25 7.17
CA ALA A 16 9.51 19.01 6.72
C ALA A 16 9.50 18.24 5.40
N LYS A 17 10.38 18.58 4.44
CA LYS A 17 10.57 17.83 3.19
C LYS A 17 10.99 16.38 3.45
N LYS A 18 11.97 16.16 4.35
CA LYS A 18 12.45 14.81 4.71
C LYS A 18 11.33 13.98 5.33
N ARG A 19 10.54 14.56 6.22
CA ARG A 19 9.39 13.89 6.85
C ARG A 19 8.29 13.58 5.83
N ASN A 20 7.99 14.51 4.92
CA ASN A 20 7.03 14.29 3.83
C ASN A 20 7.49 13.18 2.88
N ARG A 21 8.78 13.14 2.51
CA ARG A 21 9.34 12.04 1.70
C ARG A 21 9.20 10.69 2.38
N LYS A 22 9.47 10.59 3.69
CA LYS A 22 9.30 9.34 4.45
C LYS A 22 7.84 8.88 4.44
N LEU A 23 6.91 9.80 4.69
CA LEU A 23 5.47 9.48 4.65
C LEU A 23 5.00 9.10 3.25
N ALA A 24 5.48 9.78 2.21
CA ALA A 24 5.14 9.47 0.83
C ALA A 24 5.56 8.03 0.49
N ARG A 25 6.78 7.62 0.84
CA ARG A 25 7.26 6.24 0.65
C ARG A 25 6.35 5.22 1.33
N GLN A 26 5.91 5.48 2.56
CA GLN A 26 4.99 4.61 3.28
C GLN A 26 3.60 4.54 2.61
N ARG A 27 3.09 5.67 2.10
CA ARG A 27 1.80 5.73 1.40
C ARG A 27 1.81 4.94 0.10
N VAL A 28 2.89 5.03 -0.68
CA VAL A 28 3.03 4.29 -1.94
C VAL A 28 2.83 2.79 -1.69
N VAL A 29 3.41 2.23 -0.61
CA VAL A 29 3.18 0.82 -0.26
C VAL A 29 1.71 0.55 0.05
N GLY A 30 1.07 1.42 0.85
CA GLY A 30 -0.36 1.30 1.16
C GLY A 30 -1.28 1.42 -0.06
N GLU A 31 -0.96 2.30 -1.00
CA GLU A 31 -1.70 2.50 -2.26
C GLU A 31 -1.62 1.28 -3.16
N HIS A 32 -0.44 0.64 -3.28
CA HIS A 32 -0.30 -0.61 -4.02
C HIS A 32 -1.18 -1.72 -3.46
N VAL A 33 -1.18 -1.89 -2.13
CA VAL A 33 -2.05 -2.86 -1.44
C VAL A 33 -3.52 -2.52 -1.69
N HIS A 34 -3.91 -1.25 -1.52
CA HIS A 34 -5.28 -0.81 -1.74
C HIS A 34 -5.74 -1.06 -3.20
N ARG A 35 -4.90 -0.75 -4.19
CA ARG A 35 -5.19 -1.03 -5.61
C ARG A 35 -5.46 -2.51 -5.85
N LYS A 36 -4.65 -3.41 -5.28
CA LYS A 36 -4.84 -4.86 -5.40
C LYS A 36 -6.12 -5.32 -4.69
N LEU A 37 -6.42 -4.78 -3.52
CA LEU A 37 -7.65 -5.10 -2.77
C LEU A 37 -8.93 -4.58 -3.46
N ARG A 38 -8.84 -3.51 -4.25
CA ARG A 38 -9.96 -3.03 -5.08
C ARG A 38 -10.35 -4.02 -6.18
N ILE A 39 -9.40 -4.78 -6.74
CA ILE A 39 -9.69 -5.80 -7.77
C ILE A 39 -10.67 -6.86 -7.22
N PHE A 40 -10.47 -7.28 -5.98
CA PHE A 40 -11.35 -8.25 -5.31
C PHE A 40 -12.69 -7.64 -4.85
N LYS A 41 -12.92 -6.35 -5.12
CA LYS A 41 -14.09 -5.57 -4.67
C LYS A 41 -14.36 -5.67 -3.17
N ILE A 42 -13.31 -5.95 -2.39
CA ILE A 42 -13.39 -6.08 -0.93
C ILE A 42 -13.51 -4.71 -0.27
N LEU A 43 -12.76 -3.73 -0.79
CA LEU A 43 -12.73 -2.35 -0.30
C LEU A 43 -13.29 -1.33 -1.31
N ALA A 44 -13.51 -1.74 -2.56
CA ALA A 44 -13.99 -0.83 -3.62
C ALA A 44 -15.50 -0.56 -3.51
N ASP A 45 -16.27 -1.60 -3.20
CA ASP A 45 -17.73 -1.59 -3.24
C ASP A 45 -18.31 -2.16 -1.93
N ARG A 46 -19.63 -2.05 -1.77
CA ARG A 46 -20.36 -2.74 -0.71
C ARG A 46 -20.11 -4.25 -0.83
N TYR A 47 -19.39 -4.81 0.13
CA TYR A 47 -19.15 -6.25 0.20
C TYR A 47 -20.48 -7.02 0.39
N ARG A 48 -20.97 -7.67 -0.68
CA ARG A 48 -22.26 -8.37 -0.71
C ARG A 48 -22.22 -9.81 -0.17
N ASN A 49 -21.04 -10.37 0.10
CA ASN A 49 -20.92 -11.74 0.59
C ASN A 49 -21.05 -11.80 2.13
N ARG A 50 -21.42 -12.96 2.68
CA ARG A 50 -21.61 -13.13 4.14
C ARG A 50 -20.34 -12.75 4.90
N ARG A 51 -20.48 -11.89 5.92
CA ARG A 51 -19.35 -11.31 6.66
C ARG A 51 -18.71 -12.24 7.70
N LYS A 52 -19.37 -13.35 8.07
CA LYS A 52 -18.86 -14.34 9.06
C LYS A 52 -17.43 -14.80 8.79
N ARG A 53 -17.03 -14.90 7.52
CA ARG A 53 -15.67 -15.32 7.10
C ARG A 53 -14.90 -14.22 6.37
N PHE A 54 -15.27 -12.95 6.54
CA PHE A 54 -14.62 -11.82 5.86
C PHE A 54 -13.12 -11.77 6.18
N GLY A 55 -12.75 -11.82 7.46
CA GLY A 55 -11.35 -11.80 7.90
C GLY A 55 -10.54 -12.94 7.28
N LEU A 56 -11.08 -14.15 7.22
CA LEU A 56 -10.39 -15.28 6.58
C LEU A 56 -10.15 -15.03 5.08
N ARG A 57 -11.18 -14.58 4.34
CA ARG A 57 -11.03 -14.27 2.91
C ARG A 57 -10.00 -13.16 2.69
N PHE A 58 -10.02 -12.14 3.53
CA PHE A 58 -9.05 -11.05 3.50
C PHE A 58 -7.63 -11.55 3.75
N ASN A 59 -7.44 -12.35 4.79
CA ASN A 59 -6.14 -12.91 5.17
C ASN A 59 -5.57 -13.82 4.08
N LEU A 60 -6.42 -14.63 3.43
CA LEU A 60 -5.98 -15.48 2.32
C LEU A 60 -5.50 -14.66 1.12
N ILE A 61 -6.23 -13.60 0.76
CA ILE A 61 -5.83 -12.70 -0.34
C ILE A 61 -4.53 -11.95 0.00
N ALA A 62 -4.40 -11.46 1.24
CA ALA A 62 -3.17 -10.83 1.71
C ALA A 62 -1.99 -11.81 1.69
N GLY A 63 -2.21 -13.04 2.12
CA GLY A 63 -1.20 -14.11 2.08
C GLY A 63 -0.73 -14.43 0.66
N LEU A 64 -1.67 -14.57 -0.27
CA LEU A 64 -1.35 -14.80 -1.70
C LEU A 64 -0.55 -13.64 -2.28
N TYR A 65 -0.97 -12.39 -2.02
CA TYR A 65 -0.25 -11.22 -2.49
C TYR A 65 1.18 -11.13 -1.92
N ASN A 66 1.34 -11.41 -0.63
CA ASN A 66 2.66 -11.43 0.01
C ASN A 66 3.56 -12.54 -0.58
N TYR A 67 2.98 -13.69 -0.90
CA TYR A 67 3.70 -14.79 -1.55
C TYR A 67 4.15 -14.40 -2.98
N GLU A 68 3.27 -13.82 -3.79
CA GLU A 68 3.61 -13.31 -5.12
C GLU A 68 4.71 -12.25 -5.06
N LEU A 69 4.62 -11.33 -4.08
CA LEU A 69 5.63 -10.30 -3.89
C LEU A 69 7.00 -10.90 -3.56
N ARG A 70 7.04 -11.91 -2.67
CA ARG A 70 8.28 -12.60 -2.32
C ARG A 70 8.87 -13.37 -3.50
N LEU A 71 8.02 -14.06 -4.29
CA LEU A 71 8.47 -14.72 -5.51
C LEU A 71 9.09 -13.74 -6.52
N ALA A 72 8.47 -12.57 -6.71
CA ALA A 72 9.00 -11.55 -7.60
C ALA A 72 10.36 -11.02 -7.11
N LEU A 73 10.52 -10.81 -5.80
CA LEU A 73 11.79 -10.37 -5.21
C LEU A 73 12.89 -11.41 -5.36
N ASN A 74 12.59 -12.69 -5.12
CA ASN A 74 13.55 -13.78 -5.27
C ASN A 74 14.03 -13.89 -6.73
N LYS A 75 13.12 -13.82 -7.71
CA LYS A 75 13.48 -13.80 -9.14
C LYS A 75 14.41 -12.66 -9.53
N ILE A 76 14.27 -11.51 -8.87
CA ILE A 76 15.15 -10.36 -9.08
C ILE A 76 16.53 -10.70 -8.50
N SER A 77 16.60 -11.23 -7.28
CA SER A 77 17.86 -11.67 -6.65
C SER A 77 18.60 -12.69 -7.51
N ASP A 78 17.91 -13.74 -7.96
CA ASP A 78 18.45 -14.82 -8.79
C ASP A 78 18.92 -14.34 -10.18
N SER A 79 18.62 -13.08 -10.56
CA SER A 79 19.05 -12.48 -11.83
C SER A 79 20.26 -11.54 -11.71
N TYR A 80 20.62 -11.17 -10.47
CA TYR A 80 21.82 -10.37 -10.17
C TYR A 80 22.96 -11.22 -9.59
N ASP A 81 22.69 -12.50 -9.28
CA ASP A 81 23.67 -13.56 -9.04
C ASP A 81 24.00 -14.30 -10.36
#